data_AF-A0A950WNL2-F1
#
_entry.id   AF-A0A950WNL2-F1
#
_cell.length_a   1.000
_cell.length_b   1.000
_cell.length_c   1.000
_cell.angle_alpha   90.00
_cell.angle_beta   90.00
_cell.angle_gamma   90.00
#
_symmetry.space_group_name_H-M   'P 1'
#
loop_
_entity.id
_entity.type
_entity.pdbx_description
1 polymer ?
#
loop_
_entity_poly.entity_id
_entity_poly.type
_entity_poly.pdbx_seq_one_letter_code
_entity_poly.pdbx_strand_id
1 'polypeptide(L)'
;MIAGWAHLGPPFVAAFLASLVEFIEALTVVLAVGAVGGGRGALGGSVLGLAVLLAIVVVLGPALTRIPLGSIRIVVGTMLLLFGMRWLRKAILRAGGVIPLHD
;
A
#
# COMPACT_ATOMS: atom_id res chain seq x y z
N MET A 1 26.45 14.05 1.34
CA MET A 1 26.33 12.61 1.02
C MET A 1 25.52 12.49 -0.26
N ILE A 2 26.11 12.02 -1.35
CA ILE A 2 25.41 11.80 -2.62
C ILE A 2 24.51 10.57 -2.45
N ALA A 3 23.21 10.80 -2.32
CA ALA A 3 22.22 9.73 -2.33
C ALA A 3 22.18 9.11 -3.73
N GLY A 4 22.96 8.06 -3.95
CA GLY A 4 22.93 7.29 -5.19
C GLY A 4 21.58 6.60 -5.37
N TRP A 5 21.28 6.18 -6.61
CA TRP A 5 20.09 5.41 -6.97
C TRP A 5 19.84 4.20 -6.06
N ALA A 6 20.90 3.61 -5.50
CA ALA A 6 20.81 2.51 -4.53
C ALA A 6 20.08 2.87 -3.22
N HIS A 7 20.06 4.14 -2.82
CA HIS A 7 19.39 4.59 -1.59
C HIS A 7 17.95 5.07 -1.83
N LEU A 8 17.67 5.64 -3.00
CA LEU A 8 16.36 6.23 -3.33
C LEU A 8 15.45 5.27 -4.11
N GLY A 9 16.02 4.40 -4.94
CA GLY A 9 15.27 3.47 -5.77
C GLY A 9 14.43 2.47 -4.98
N PRO A 10 15.00 1.71 -4.02
CA PRO A 10 14.23 0.72 -3.27
C PRO A 10 13.02 1.27 -2.51
N PRO A 11 13.13 2.36 -1.71
CA PRO A 11 11.96 2.90 -1.03
C PRO A 11 10.94 3.52 -1.99
N PHE A 12 11.39 4.09 -3.12
CA PHE A 12 10.49 4.60 -4.15
C PHE A 12 9.67 3.47 -4.79
N VAL A 13 10.31 2.40 -5.25
CA VAL A 13 9.63 1.26 -5.87
C VAL A 13 8.67 0.60 -4.87
N ALA A 14 9.11 0.40 -3.62
CA ALA A 14 8.25 -0.16 -2.58
C ALA A 14 7.01 0.70 -2.32
N ALA A 15 7.18 2.03 -2.18
CA ALA A 15 6.07 2.95 -1.96
C ALA A 15 5.14 3.01 -3.18
N PHE A 16 5.69 3.04 -4.40
CA PHE A 16 4.91 3.05 -5.63
C PHE A 16 4.06 1.78 -5.78
N LEU A 17 4.68 0.60 -5.65
CA LEU A 17 3.96 -0.68 -5.76
C LEU A 17 2.90 -0.83 -4.67
N ALA A 18 3.20 -0.44 -3.43
CA ALA A 18 2.21 -0.45 -2.36
C ALA A 18 1.04 0.49 -2.67
N SER A 19 1.32 1.74 -3.07
CA SER A 19 0.27 2.71 -3.44
C SER A 19 -0.58 2.28 -4.62
N LEU A 20 -0.01 1.52 -5.57
CA LEU A 20 -0.75 0.97 -6.71
C LEU A 20 -1.75 -0.10 -6.26
N VAL A 21 -1.36 -0.98 -5.33
CA VAL A 21 -2.28 -1.98 -4.74
C VAL A 21 -3.41 -1.28 -4.01
N GLU A 22 -3.11 -0.33 -3.12
CA GLU A 22 -4.13 0.45 -2.40
C GLU A 22 -5.08 1.20 -3.35
N PHE A 23 -4.56 1.76 -4.44
CA PHE A 23 -5.38 2.42 -5.45
C PHE A 23 -6.35 1.44 -6.12
N ILE A 24 -5.88 0.26 -6.50
CA ILE A 24 -6.72 -0.78 -7.10
C ILE A 24 -7.79 -1.22 -6.11
N GLU A 25 -7.43 -1.47 -4.84
CA GLU A 25 -8.39 -1.85 -3.81
C GLU A 25 -9.46 -0.78 -3.59
N ALA A 26 -9.05 0.48 -3.43
CA ALA A 26 -9.98 1.60 -3.30
C ALA A 26 -10.89 1.73 -4.53
N LEU A 27 -10.33 1.61 -5.73
CA LEU A 27 -11.10 1.65 -6.98
C LEU A 27 -12.12 0.50 -7.02
N THR A 28 -11.72 -0.72 -6.66
CA THR A 28 -12.62 -1.87 -6.62
C THR A 28 -13.75 -1.66 -5.62
N VAL A 29 -13.49 -1.09 -4.45
CA VAL A 29 -14.55 -0.73 -3.48
C VAL A 29 -15.53 0.29 -4.07
N VAL A 30 -15.03 1.34 -4.72
CA VAL A 30 -15.86 2.38 -5.33
C VAL A 30 -16.72 1.80 -6.45
N LEU A 31 -16.14 0.94 -7.30
CA LEU A 31 -16.88 0.26 -8.37
C LEU A 31 -17.92 -0.72 -7.81
N ALA A 32 -17.59 -1.48 -6.77
CA ALA A 32 -18.51 -2.40 -6.12
C ALA A 32 -19.71 -1.65 -5.51
N VAL A 33 -19.45 -0.57 -4.76
CA VAL A 33 -20.51 0.27 -4.19
C VAL A 33 -21.30 0.97 -5.29
N GLY A 34 -20.63 1.45 -6.34
CA GLY A 34 -21.29 2.11 -7.47
C GLY A 34 -22.21 1.17 -8.27
N ALA A 35 -21.84 -0.10 -8.39
CA ALA A 35 -22.63 -1.12 -9.07
C ALA A 35 -23.91 -1.50 -8.30
N VAL A 36 -23.87 -1.47 -6.97
CA VAL A 36 -25.02 -1.89 -6.12
C VAL A 36 -25.87 -0.71 -5.65
N GLY A 37 -25.25 0.41 -5.27
CA GLY A 37 -25.90 1.57 -4.64
C GLY A 37 -25.99 2.82 -5.52
N GLY A 38 -25.53 2.75 -6.78
CA GLY A 38 -25.53 3.86 -7.73
C GLY A 38 -24.31 4.79 -7.62
N GLY A 39 -23.93 5.39 -8.76
CA GLY A 39 -22.67 6.14 -8.90
C GLY A 39 -22.56 7.43 -8.06
N ARG A 40 -23.68 8.09 -7.74
CA ARG A 40 -23.68 9.33 -6.95
C ARG A 40 -23.19 9.11 -5.52
N GLY A 41 -23.66 8.03 -4.87
CA GLY A 41 -23.23 7.67 -3.52
C GLY A 41 -21.78 7.22 -3.49
N ALA A 42 -21.36 6.41 -4.47
CA ALA A 42 -19.98 5.95 -4.60
C ALA A 42 -18.99 7.11 -4.79
N LEU A 43 -19.25 8.00 -5.75
CA LEU A 43 -18.39 9.17 -5.99
C LEU A 43 -18.39 10.14 -4.81
N GLY A 44 -19.55 10.39 -4.20
CA GLY A 44 -19.66 11.22 -3.00
C GLY A 44 -18.82 10.66 -1.85
N GLY A 45 -18.91 9.35 -1.61
CA GLY A 45 -18.09 8.63 -0.63
C GLY A 45 -16.59 8.72 -0.92
N SER A 46 -16.17 8.56 -2.18
CA SER A 46 -14.76 8.70 -2.58
C SER A 46 -14.21 10.10 -2.31
N VAL A 47 -14.98 11.14 -2.65
CA VAL A 47 -14.58 12.54 -2.42
C VAL A 47 -14.48 12.83 -0.92
N LEU A 48 -15.46 12.38 -0.14
CA LEU A 48 -15.42 12.51 1.33
C LEU A 48 -14.24 11.75 1.94
N GLY A 49 -13.99 10.52 1.49
CA GLY A 49 -12.85 9.72 1.94
C GLY A 49 -11.52 10.40 1.63
N LEU A 50 -11.37 10.94 0.42
CA LEU A 50 -10.18 11.71 0.03
C LEU A 50 -10.02 12.97 0.89
N ALA A 51 -11.09 13.71 1.15
CA ALA A 51 -11.06 14.90 2.00
C ALA A 51 -10.66 14.57 3.44
N VAL A 52 -11.19 13.48 4.01
CA VAL A 52 -10.82 12.98 5.34
C VAL A 52 -9.36 12.54 5.38
N LEU A 53 -8.90 11.80 4.37
CA LEU A 53 -7.49 11.39 4.26
C LEU A 53 -6.57 12.62 4.19
N LEU A 54 -6.91 13.62 3.37
CA LEU A 54 -6.16 14.87 3.28
C LEU A 54 -6.10 15.60 4.63
N ALA A 55 -7.22 15.69 5.35
CA ALA A 55 -7.26 16.30 6.67
C ALA A 55 -6.35 15.56 7.66
N ILE A 56 -6.40 14.23 7.67
CA ILE A 56 -5.50 13.38 8.49
C ILE A 56 -4.04 13.67 8.16
N VAL A 57 -3.67 13.69 6.87
CA VAL A 57 -2.29 13.94 6.43
C VAL A 57 -1.81 15.34 6.81
N VAL A 58 -2.63 16.37 6.65
CA VAL A 58 -2.27 17.75 7.02
C VAL A 58 -2.06 17.89 8.53
N VAL A 59 -2.94 17.28 9.34
CA VAL A 59 -2.89 17.39 10.81
C VAL A 59 -1.78 16.53 11.41
N LEU A 60 -1.67 15.27 10.99
CA LEU A 60 -0.77 14.28 11.59
C LEU A 60 0.56 14.13 10.85
N GLY A 61 0.63 14.49 9.57
CA GLY A 61 1.85 14.41 8.77
C GLY A 61 3.06 15.11 9.40
N PRO A 62 2.93 16.33 9.95
CA PRO A 62 4.03 17.00 10.64
C PRO A 62 4.53 16.22 11.87
N ALA A 63 3.69 15.44 12.54
CA ALA A 63 4.09 14.64 13.69
C ALA A 63 5.13 13.56 13.31
N LEU A 64 5.11 13.08 12.05
CA LEU A 64 6.09 12.12 11.55
C LEU A 64 7.53 12.67 11.55
N THR A 65 7.70 13.99 11.47
CA THR A 65 9.04 14.63 11.53
C THR A 65 9.72 14.49 12.90
N ARG A 66 8.94 14.22 13.95
CA ARG A 66 9.44 14.03 15.32
C ARG A 66 9.83 12.59 15.61
N ILE A 67 9.50 11.67 14.71
CA ILE A 67 9.68 10.24 14.91
C ILE A 67 11.03 9.82 14.32
N PRO A 68 11.85 9.02 15.04
CA PRO A 68 13.10 8.50 14.51
C PRO A 68 12.83 7.51 13.36
N LEU A 69 12.80 8.01 12.13
CA LEU A 69 12.45 7.22 10.94
C LEU A 69 13.40 6.03 10.69
N GLY A 70 14.64 6.10 11.18
CA GLY A 70 15.62 5.03 11.02
C GLY A 70 15.22 3.74 11.71
N SER A 71 14.78 3.79 12.97
CA SER A 71 14.38 2.60 13.73
C SER A 71 13.09 2.00 13.16
N ILE A 72 12.11 2.84 12.83
CA ILE A 72 10.85 2.40 12.21
C ILE A 72 11.10 1.72 10.87
N ARG A 73 11.98 2.28 10.03
CA ARG A 73 12.28 1.68 8.72
C ARG A 73 12.89 0.29 8.85
N ILE A 74 13.73 0.05 9.86
CA ILE A 74 14.28 -1.28 10.13
C ILE A 74 13.17 -2.21 10.59
N VAL A 75 12.40 -1.83 11.61
CA VAL A 75 11.33 -2.68 12.16
C VAL A 75 10.28 -3.03 11.11
N VAL A 76 9.71 -2.01 10.46
CA VAL A 76 8.67 -2.19 9.43
C VAL A 76 9.25 -2.89 8.21
N GLY A 77 10.47 -2.53 7.77
CA GLY A 77 11.14 -3.18 6.66
C GLY A 77 11.37 -4.67 6.90
N THR A 78 11.81 -5.05 8.11
CA THR A 78 11.94 -6.46 8.50
C THR A 78 10.60 -7.17 8.52
N MET A 79 9.54 -6.56 9.07
CA MET A 79 8.20 -7.16 9.01
C MET A 79 7.74 -7.38 7.56
N LEU A 80 7.84 -6.36 6.71
CA LEU A 80 7.46 -6.44 5.29
C LEU A 80 8.26 -7.53 4.56
N LEU A 81 9.56 -7.65 4.82
CA LEU A 81 10.39 -8.72 4.26
C LEU A 81 9.93 -10.11 4.72
N LEU A 82 9.68 -10.31 6.01
CA LEU A 82 9.27 -11.61 6.54
C LEU A 82 7.89 -12.03 6.03
N PHE A 83 6.91 -11.12 6.00
CA PHE A 83 5.59 -11.38 5.44
C PHE A 83 5.65 -11.59 3.92
N GLY A 84 6.36 -10.70 3.22
CA GLY A 84 6.56 -10.76 1.78
C GLY A 84 7.23 -12.05 1.31
N MET A 85 8.26 -12.53 2.03
CA MET A 85 8.93 -13.81 1.71
C MET A 85 7.98 -15.00 1.80
N ARG A 86 7.08 -15.03 2.79
CA ARG A 86 6.10 -16.12 2.91
C ARG A 86 5.13 -16.13 1.73
N TRP A 87 4.67 -14.96 1.31
CA TRP A 87 3.80 -14.82 0.15
C TRP A 87 4.53 -15.15 -1.15
N LEU A 88 5.74 -14.62 -1.36
CA LEU A 88 6.56 -14.91 -2.52
C LEU A 88 6.84 -16.40 -2.65
N ARG A 89 7.16 -17.09 -1.55
CA ARG A 89 7.32 -18.54 -1.53
C ARG A 89 6.06 -19.25 -2.02
N LYS A 90 4.87 -18.88 -1.52
CA LYS A 90 3.61 -19.48 -1.97
C LYS A 90 3.36 -19.20 -3.46
N ALA A 91 3.61 -17.98 -3.92
CA ALA A 91 3.44 -17.59 -5.32
C ALA A 91 4.34 -18.41 -6.25
N ILE A 92 5.63 -18.58 -5.90
CA ILE A 92 6.58 -19.41 -6.67
C ILE A 92 6.12 -20.87 -6.71
N LEU A 93 5.70 -21.44 -5.57
CA LEU A 93 5.26 -22.83 -5.51
C LEU A 93 3.97 -23.07 -6.29
N ARG A 94 3.05 -22.10 -6.32
CA ARG A 94 1.84 -22.14 -7.14
C ARG A 94 2.16 -22.01 -8.63
N ALA A 95 3.02 -21.06 -9.00
CA ALA A 95 3.47 -20.89 -10.38
C ALA A 95 4.24 -22.12 -10.91
N GLY A 96 4.99 -22.81 -10.02
CA GLY A 96 5.70 -24.05 -10.34
C GLY A 96 4.83 -25.32 -10.29
N GLY A 97 3.52 -25.22 -10.03
CA GLY A 97 2.61 -26.37 -9.99
C GLY A 97 2.80 -27.32 -8.79
N VAL A 98 3.63 -26.95 -7.80
CA VAL A 98 3.87 -27.76 -6.59
C VAL A 98 2.68 -27.67 -5.62
N ILE A 99 2.02 -26.52 -5.58
CA ILE A 99 0.84 -26.24 -4.75
C ILE A 99 -0.31 -25.84 -5.70
N PRO A 100 -1.57 -26.26 -5.43
CA PRO A 100 -2.72 -25.87 -6.23
C PRO A 100 -2.87 -24.35 -6.35
N LEU A 101 -3.32 -23.90 -7.53
CA LEU A 101 -3.47 -22.48 -7.87
C LEU A 101 -4.64 -21.82 -7.11
N HIS A 102 -5.62 -22.63 -6.73
CA HIS A 102 -6.82 -22.24 -6.00
C HIS A 102 -6.83 -23.04 -4.68
N ASP A 103 -7.08 -22.37 -3.56
CA ASP A 103 -7.40 -23.04 -2.31
C ASP A 103 -8.88 -23.47 -2.33
#